data_AF-A0A6A6AKG5-F1
#
_entry.id   AF-A0A6A6AKG5-F1
#
_cell.length_a   1.000
_cell.length_b   1.000
_cell.length_c   1.000
_cell.angle_alpha   90.00
_cell.angle_beta   90.00
_cell.angle_gamma   90.00
#
_symmetry.space_group_name_H-M   'P 1'
#
loop_
_entity.id
_entity.type
_entity.pdbx_description
1 polymer ?
#
loop_
_entity_poly.entity_id
_entity_poly.type
_entity_poly.pdbx_seq_one_letter_code
_entity_poly.pdbx_strand_id
1 'polypeptide(L)'
;MAFRYLQYAAFIAATASFSRAQKSANVPDDLQTSLEFSDKELQVSYTNEAVNGFADGTTFEKDAVESEPTFALGDSSGISPTILYTIVLVDTTCPNARTLHYARANFKYNFDITNVNTSSTALLEYKAPGAFGETGNDRQYSWLMYTNPKRKEISELKLPTEGEAFDVGQWQSDNGLEDPSAGVGMVVKLGGTANCDG
;
A
#
# COMPACT_ATOMS: atom_id res chain seq x y z
N MET A 1 53.37 37.01 -24.33
CA MET A 1 52.53 37.05 -23.12
C MET A 1 51.08 37.17 -23.54
N ALA A 2 50.16 36.57 -22.76
CA ALA A 2 48.68 36.54 -22.86
C ALA A 2 48.08 35.43 -23.77
N PHE A 3 47.52 34.33 -23.21
CA PHE A 3 46.13 34.15 -22.70
C PHE A 3 45.10 34.23 -23.87
N ARG A 4 44.19 33.29 -24.16
CA ARG A 4 43.33 32.39 -23.35
C ARG A 4 42.56 31.40 -24.26
N TYR A 5 42.40 30.16 -23.78
CA TYR A 5 41.15 29.38 -23.62
C TYR A 5 39.90 29.72 -24.45
N LEU A 6 39.34 28.70 -25.12
CA LEU A 6 37.92 28.55 -25.49
C LEU A 6 37.64 27.04 -25.59
N GLN A 7 37.33 26.37 -24.47
CA GLN A 7 35.99 26.05 -23.97
C GLN A 7 35.17 25.16 -24.90
N TYR A 8 35.19 23.86 -24.58
CA TYR A 8 34.26 22.84 -25.05
C TYR A 8 32.86 23.14 -24.47
N ALA A 9 31.85 23.31 -25.33
CA ALA A 9 30.46 23.32 -24.92
C ALA A 9 29.85 21.93 -25.21
N ALA A 10 29.75 21.09 -24.18
CA ALA A 10 28.93 19.88 -24.23
C ALA A 10 27.50 20.25 -23.79
N PHE A 11 26.55 20.21 -24.70
CA PHE A 11 25.13 20.26 -24.37
C PHE A 11 24.74 18.90 -23.77
N ILE A 12 24.54 18.84 -22.46
CA ILE A 12 23.86 17.72 -21.81
C ILE A 12 22.36 17.98 -21.95
N ALA A 13 21.71 17.23 -22.84
CA ALA A 13 20.26 17.18 -22.88
C ALA A 13 19.77 16.43 -21.63
N ALA A 14 19.26 17.16 -20.65
CA ALA A 14 18.56 16.57 -19.53
C ALA A 14 17.21 16.04 -20.03
N THR A 15 17.10 14.73 -20.22
CA THR A 15 15.81 14.08 -20.39
C THR A 15 15.08 14.13 -19.05
N ALA A 16 14.09 14.99 -18.93
CA ALA A 16 13.13 14.94 -17.84
C ALA A 16 12.32 13.64 -17.99
N SER A 17 12.68 12.63 -17.21
CA SER A 17 11.83 11.46 -17.02
C SER A 17 10.58 11.93 -16.28
N PHE A 18 9.45 12.01 -16.98
CA PHE A 18 8.16 12.17 -16.33
C PHE A 18 7.87 10.88 -15.56
N SER A 19 7.96 10.94 -14.22
CA SER A 19 7.47 9.88 -13.34
C SER A 19 5.97 9.76 -13.56
N ARG A 20 5.55 8.73 -14.28
CA ARG A 20 4.14 8.38 -14.46
C ARG A 20 3.66 7.78 -13.14
N ALA A 21 2.53 8.26 -12.60
CA ALA A 21 1.86 7.63 -11.46
C ALA A 21 1.80 6.12 -11.71
N GLN A 22 2.43 5.34 -10.84
CA GLN A 22 2.65 3.91 -11.06
C GLN A 22 1.36 3.18 -10.72
N LYS A 23 0.53 2.96 -11.74
CA LYS A 23 -0.56 1.98 -11.67
C LYS A 23 0.02 0.66 -11.17
N SER A 24 -0.43 0.18 -10.01
CA SER A 24 -0.02 -1.14 -9.50
C SER A 24 -0.56 -2.20 -10.47
N ALA A 25 0.28 -3.12 -10.92
CA ALA A 25 -0.18 -4.21 -11.77
C ALA A 25 -0.88 -5.32 -10.97
N ASN A 26 -0.73 -5.34 -9.63
CA ASN A 26 -1.15 -6.43 -8.76
C ASN A 26 -2.22 -6.03 -7.72
N VAL A 27 -2.63 -4.76 -7.67
CA VAL A 27 -3.91 -4.36 -7.06
C VAL A 27 -5.03 -4.61 -8.08
N PRO A 28 -6.20 -5.16 -7.74
CA PRO A 28 -7.30 -5.31 -8.70
C PRO A 28 -7.82 -3.97 -9.25
N ASP A 29 -8.14 -3.90 -10.55
CA ASP A 29 -8.54 -2.65 -11.23
C ASP A 29 -9.68 -1.89 -10.53
N ASP A 30 -10.66 -2.58 -9.95
CA ASP A 30 -11.77 -1.96 -9.23
C ASP A 30 -11.33 -1.24 -7.94
N LEU A 31 -10.16 -1.58 -7.42
CA LEU A 31 -9.51 -0.94 -6.27
C LEU A 31 -8.46 0.10 -6.69
N GLN A 32 -8.26 0.32 -7.99
CA GLN A 32 -7.24 1.23 -8.52
C GLN A 32 -7.76 2.56 -9.05
N THR A 33 -9.08 2.78 -9.05
CA THR A 33 -9.73 3.88 -9.78
C THR A 33 -9.12 5.27 -9.53
N SER A 34 -8.65 5.55 -8.31
CA SER A 34 -7.94 6.79 -7.94
C SER A 34 -6.41 6.70 -7.95
N LEU A 35 -5.83 5.49 -7.96
CA LEU A 35 -4.38 5.28 -7.96
C LEU A 35 -3.73 5.81 -9.23
N GLU A 36 -4.41 5.67 -10.37
CA GLU A 36 -3.92 6.16 -11.66
C GLU A 36 -3.70 7.68 -11.71
N PHE A 37 -4.35 8.42 -10.81
CA PHE A 37 -4.30 9.89 -10.72
C PHE A 37 -3.67 10.39 -9.43
N SER A 38 -3.20 9.49 -8.56
CA SER A 38 -2.57 9.86 -7.30
C SER A 38 -1.09 10.17 -7.50
N ASP A 39 -0.61 11.22 -6.84
CA ASP A 39 0.81 11.53 -6.70
C ASP A 39 1.46 10.77 -5.53
N LYS A 40 0.68 9.98 -4.79
CA LYS A 40 1.12 9.24 -3.61
C LYS A 40 1.46 7.79 -3.96
N GLU A 41 2.54 7.33 -3.36
CA GLU A 41 2.98 5.95 -3.42
C GLU A 41 3.09 5.41 -1.98
N LEU A 42 2.70 4.15 -1.78
CA LEU A 42 2.83 3.44 -0.51
C LEU A 42 4.01 2.48 -0.60
N GLN A 43 4.96 2.62 0.30
CA GLN A 43 6.06 1.69 0.51
C GLN A 43 5.73 0.79 1.71
N VAL A 44 5.88 -0.52 1.53
CA VAL A 44 5.61 -1.53 2.56
C VAL A 44 6.83 -2.42 2.71
N SER A 45 7.33 -2.61 3.94
CA SER A 45 8.53 -3.41 4.20
C SER A 45 8.37 -4.37 5.36
N TYR A 46 8.73 -5.63 5.11
CA TYR A 46 8.82 -6.70 6.12
C TYR A 46 10.23 -6.83 6.73
N THR A 47 11.20 -5.99 6.33
CA THR A 47 12.59 -6.03 6.83
C THR A 47 12.94 -4.89 7.79
N ASN A 48 11.92 -4.20 8.33
CA ASN A 48 12.03 -2.99 9.18
C ASN A 48 12.65 -1.77 8.50
N GLU A 49 12.88 -1.81 7.19
CA GLU A 49 13.33 -0.66 6.40
C GLU A 49 12.18 -0.19 5.48
N ALA A 50 11.24 0.56 6.05
CA ALA A 50 10.01 0.98 5.36
C ALA A 50 10.24 1.72 4.04
N VAL A 51 11.30 2.53 3.96
CA VAL A 51 11.70 3.28 2.75
C VAL A 51 12.16 2.38 1.62
N ASN A 52 12.62 1.17 1.93
CA ASN A 52 12.97 0.12 0.99
C ASN A 52 11.80 -0.86 0.87
N GLY A 53 10.62 -0.31 0.57
CA GLY A 53 9.41 -1.10 0.38
C GLY A 53 9.58 -2.11 -0.76
N PHE A 54 8.81 -3.19 -0.72
CA PHE A 54 8.84 -4.18 -1.78
C PHE A 54 8.19 -3.64 -3.06
N ALA A 55 8.67 -4.12 -4.21
CA ALA A 55 8.11 -3.75 -5.50
C ALA A 55 6.75 -4.45 -5.74
N ASP A 56 5.83 -3.77 -6.41
CA ASP A 56 4.53 -4.35 -6.77
C ASP A 56 4.67 -5.72 -7.46
N GLY A 57 3.89 -6.71 -6.99
CA GLY A 57 3.93 -8.10 -7.46
C GLY A 57 5.07 -8.95 -6.89
N THR A 58 5.84 -8.42 -5.92
CA THR A 58 6.85 -9.21 -5.22
C THR A 58 6.22 -10.49 -4.65
N THR A 59 6.91 -11.60 -4.87
CA THR A 59 6.50 -12.91 -4.34
C THR A 59 7.24 -13.20 -3.04
N PHE A 60 6.50 -13.54 -1.99
CA PHE A 60 7.01 -13.92 -0.69
C PHE A 60 6.73 -15.40 -0.38
N GLU A 61 7.63 -16.00 0.39
CA GLU A 61 7.31 -17.22 1.15
C GLU A 61 6.45 -16.84 2.37
N LYS A 62 5.64 -17.78 2.88
CA LYS A 62 4.69 -17.52 3.97
C LYS A 62 5.36 -16.94 5.23
N ASP A 63 6.52 -17.46 5.59
CA ASP A 63 7.28 -17.06 6.77
C ASP A 63 7.80 -15.61 6.70
N ALA A 64 8.10 -15.12 5.51
CA ALA A 64 8.59 -13.76 5.30
C ALA A 64 7.56 -12.67 5.62
N VAL A 65 6.27 -13.03 5.71
CA VAL A 65 5.15 -12.09 5.94
C VAL A 65 4.39 -12.40 7.23
N GLU A 66 4.99 -13.12 8.17
CA GLU A 66 4.36 -13.50 9.44
C GLU A 66 4.13 -12.32 10.39
N SER A 67 4.93 -11.26 10.27
CA SER A 67 4.87 -10.08 11.15
C SER A 67 4.26 -8.86 10.44
N GLU A 68 3.64 -7.95 11.21
CA GLU A 68 3.14 -6.66 10.70
C GLU A 68 4.30 -5.88 10.06
N PRO A 69 4.14 -5.38 8.82
CA PRO A 69 5.19 -4.61 8.16
C PRO A 69 5.28 -3.18 8.66
N THR A 70 6.28 -2.48 8.18
CA THR A 70 6.46 -1.03 8.35
C THR A 70 6.09 -0.29 7.07
N PHE A 71 5.67 0.97 7.20
CA PHE A 71 5.09 1.75 6.10
C PHE A 71 5.81 3.08 5.91
N ALA A 72 5.96 3.49 4.65
CA ALA A 72 6.45 4.80 4.27
C ALA A 72 5.70 5.33 3.04
N LEU A 73 5.81 6.64 2.80
CA LEU A 73 5.37 7.26 1.56
C LEU A 73 6.52 7.16 0.53
N GLY A 74 6.20 6.96 -0.75
CA GLY A 74 7.22 7.05 -1.80
C GLY A 74 7.71 8.48 -2.00
N ASP A 75 8.91 8.64 -2.56
CA ASP A 75 9.64 9.91 -2.68
C ASP A 75 8.90 11.00 -3.46
N SER A 76 7.96 10.62 -4.34
CA SER A 76 7.13 11.56 -5.10
C SER A 76 5.90 12.06 -4.34
N SER A 77 5.60 11.48 -3.18
CA SER A 77 4.41 11.81 -2.41
C SER A 77 4.60 13.20 -1.78
N GLY A 78 3.66 14.12 -2.02
CA GLY A 78 3.61 15.37 -1.26
C GLY A 78 3.46 15.10 0.24
N ILE A 79 4.56 15.17 1.00
CA ILE A 79 4.55 14.88 2.44
C ILE A 79 3.86 16.02 3.19
N SER A 80 2.78 15.72 3.88
CA SER A 80 2.09 16.65 4.78
C SER A 80 1.92 16.03 6.15
N PRO A 81 2.44 16.68 7.22
CA PRO A 81 2.32 16.16 8.58
C PRO A 81 0.88 16.25 9.14
N THR A 82 -0.03 16.90 8.40
CA THR A 82 -1.44 17.09 8.79
C THR A 82 -2.38 16.07 8.16
N ILE A 83 -1.89 15.29 7.19
CA ILE A 83 -2.70 14.24 6.56
C ILE A 83 -2.56 12.98 7.40
N LEU A 84 -3.70 12.37 7.71
CA LEU A 84 -3.80 11.10 8.38
C LEU A 84 -4.24 10.06 7.36
N TYR A 85 -3.68 8.86 7.47
CA TYR A 85 -3.95 7.75 6.58
C TYR A 85 -4.48 6.54 7.34
N THR A 86 -5.31 5.76 6.66
CA THR A 86 -5.77 4.44 7.08
C THR A 86 -5.20 3.42 6.12
N ILE A 87 -4.51 2.41 6.64
CA ILE A 87 -3.88 1.36 5.84
C ILE A 87 -4.57 0.04 6.15
N VAL A 88 -4.89 -0.71 5.10
CA VAL A 88 -5.52 -2.03 5.17
C VAL A 88 -4.79 -3.06 4.33
N LEU A 89 -4.89 -4.33 4.72
CA LEU A 89 -4.46 -5.48 3.93
C LEU A 89 -5.68 -6.31 3.53
N VAL A 90 -5.79 -6.61 2.24
CA VAL A 90 -6.92 -7.37 1.68
C VAL A 90 -6.38 -8.56 0.89
N ASP A 91 -6.94 -9.75 1.10
CA ASP A 91 -6.78 -10.86 0.15
C ASP A 91 -7.58 -10.54 -1.10
N THR A 92 -6.88 -10.36 -2.21
CA THR A 92 -7.46 -9.97 -3.49
C THR A 92 -7.43 -11.09 -4.52
N THR A 93 -7.06 -12.31 -4.12
CA THR A 93 -6.99 -13.48 -5.02
C THR A 93 -8.32 -13.76 -5.69
N CYS A 94 -9.41 -13.68 -4.93
CA CYS A 94 -10.76 -13.99 -5.39
C CYS A 94 -11.60 -12.71 -5.38
N PRO A 95 -11.93 -12.11 -6.55
CA PRO A 95 -12.58 -10.80 -6.62
C PRO A 95 -13.90 -10.67 -5.85
N ASN A 96 -14.67 -11.77 -5.75
CA ASN A 96 -15.98 -11.80 -5.08
C ASN A 96 -15.92 -12.37 -3.65
N ALA A 97 -14.74 -12.73 -3.16
CA ALA A 97 -14.56 -13.40 -1.87
C ALA A 97 -13.30 -12.88 -1.17
N ARG A 98 -13.12 -11.55 -1.17
CA ARG A 98 -12.01 -10.89 -0.51
C ARG A 98 -12.13 -11.04 1.00
N THR A 99 -11.01 -11.06 1.70
CA THR A 99 -10.94 -11.08 3.16
C THR A 99 -10.08 -9.94 3.65
N LEU A 100 -10.47 -9.30 4.75
CA LEU A 100 -9.69 -8.25 5.39
C LEU A 100 -8.73 -8.87 6.41
N HIS A 101 -7.43 -8.57 6.27
CA HIS A 101 -6.36 -9.12 7.11
C HIS A 101 -5.78 -8.10 8.09
N TYR A 102 -5.98 -6.82 7.83
CA TYR A 102 -5.47 -5.75 8.67
C TYR A 102 -6.25 -4.48 8.43
N ALA A 103 -6.50 -3.71 9.49
CA ALA A 103 -6.99 -2.35 9.37
C ALA A 103 -6.49 -1.51 10.53
N ARG A 104 -5.74 -0.45 10.20
CA ARG A 104 -5.25 0.49 11.22
C ARG A 104 -5.25 1.91 10.68
N ALA A 105 -5.70 2.83 11.52
CA ALA A 105 -5.90 4.21 11.16
C ALA A 105 -4.84 5.14 11.78
N ASN A 106 -4.89 6.40 11.33
CA ASN A 106 -4.16 7.54 11.87
C ASN A 106 -2.65 7.45 11.67
N PHE A 107 -2.22 6.76 10.61
CA PHE A 107 -0.85 6.87 10.13
C PHE A 107 -0.58 8.30 9.72
N LYS A 108 0.56 8.84 10.16
CA LYS A 108 1.03 10.15 9.75
C LYS A 108 2.52 10.11 9.53
N TYR A 109 2.99 11.05 8.70
CA TYR A 109 4.41 11.29 8.57
C TYR A 109 5.02 11.61 9.94
N ASN A 110 6.09 10.91 10.29
CA ASN A 110 6.72 10.98 11.62
C ASN A 110 7.99 11.84 11.67
N PHE A 111 8.28 12.60 10.61
CA PHE A 111 9.50 13.40 10.44
C PHE A 111 10.80 12.60 10.27
N ASP A 112 10.70 11.31 9.97
CA ASP A 112 11.83 10.44 9.65
C ASP A 112 11.76 9.95 8.20
N ILE A 113 12.52 10.59 7.31
CA ILE A 113 12.57 10.36 5.85
C ILE A 113 11.20 10.50 5.20
N THR A 114 10.50 9.39 4.96
CA THR A 114 9.14 9.31 4.43
C THR A 114 8.28 8.35 5.26
N ASN A 115 8.78 7.90 6.41
CA ASN A 115 8.12 6.92 7.26
C ASN A 115 6.77 7.45 7.76
N VAL A 116 5.77 6.58 7.78
CA VAL A 116 4.49 6.86 8.42
C VAL A 116 4.28 5.88 9.56
N ASN A 117 3.83 6.41 10.69
CA ASN A 117 3.51 5.59 11.85
C ASN A 117 2.24 6.08 12.53
N THR A 118 1.74 5.26 13.44
CA THR A 118 0.57 5.58 14.26
C THR A 118 0.75 5.02 15.65
N SER A 119 0.27 5.75 16.65
CA SER A 119 0.14 5.28 18.03
C SER A 119 -1.25 4.73 18.33
N SER A 120 -2.19 4.84 17.38
CA SER A 120 -3.53 4.26 17.53
C SER A 120 -3.45 2.74 17.50
N THR A 121 -4.29 2.08 18.30
CA THR A 121 -4.45 0.63 18.25
C THR A 121 -4.96 0.19 16.87
N ALA A 122 -4.60 -1.02 16.44
CA ALA A 122 -5.20 -1.62 15.27
C ALA A 122 -6.71 -1.82 15.50
N LEU A 123 -7.51 -1.51 14.48
CA LEU A 123 -8.96 -1.75 14.50
C LEU A 123 -9.25 -3.20 14.09
N LEU A 124 -8.39 -3.75 13.23
CA LEU A 124 -8.17 -5.18 13.04
C LEU A 124 -6.67 -5.45 13.14
N GLU A 125 -6.27 -6.25 14.13
CA GLU A 125 -4.88 -6.70 14.28
C GLU A 125 -4.41 -7.49 13.06
N TYR A 126 -3.11 -7.42 12.77
CA TYR A 126 -2.52 -8.08 11.62
C TYR A 126 -2.74 -9.60 11.66
N LYS A 127 -3.47 -10.11 10.68
CA LYS A 127 -3.61 -11.53 10.39
C LYS A 127 -2.76 -11.83 9.17
N ALA A 128 -1.67 -12.57 9.36
CA ALA A 128 -0.76 -12.89 8.26
C ALA A 128 -1.51 -13.59 7.10
N PRO A 129 -1.03 -13.44 5.85
CA PRO A 129 -1.46 -14.26 4.72
C PRO A 129 -1.58 -15.76 5.08
N GLY A 130 -2.74 -16.36 4.85
CA GLY A 130 -3.04 -17.74 5.24
C GLY A 130 -3.65 -17.94 6.63
N ALA A 131 -3.88 -16.86 7.40
CA ALA A 131 -4.42 -16.95 8.76
C ALA A 131 -5.87 -17.46 8.82
N PHE A 132 -6.67 -17.30 7.76
CA PHE A 132 -8.05 -17.78 7.70
C PHE A 132 -8.18 -19.11 6.94
N GLY A 133 -7.07 -19.82 6.74
CA GLY A 133 -7.04 -21.12 6.06
C GLY A 133 -6.88 -21.02 4.54
N GLU A 134 -6.47 -19.85 4.04
CA GLU A 134 -6.15 -19.65 2.64
C GLU A 134 -5.00 -20.55 2.18
N THR A 135 -5.13 -21.04 0.95
CA THR A 135 -4.12 -21.85 0.25
C THR A 135 -3.92 -21.30 -1.16
N GLY A 136 -2.84 -21.71 -1.82
CA GLY A 136 -2.44 -21.24 -3.15
C GLY A 136 -1.04 -20.66 -3.18
N ASN A 137 -0.26 -21.02 -4.20
CA ASN A 137 1.07 -20.42 -4.43
C ASN A 137 1.03 -19.10 -5.18
N ASP A 138 -0.15 -18.75 -5.68
CA ASP A 138 -0.49 -17.56 -6.46
C ASP A 138 -1.44 -16.64 -5.69
N ARG A 139 -1.54 -16.80 -4.37
CA ARG A 139 -2.42 -15.99 -3.51
C ARG A 139 -1.98 -14.54 -3.53
N GLN A 140 -2.87 -13.64 -3.93
CA GLN A 140 -2.60 -12.21 -4.09
C GLN A 140 -3.16 -11.43 -2.90
N TYR A 141 -2.36 -10.50 -2.40
CA TYR A 141 -2.74 -9.60 -1.32
C TYR A 141 -2.42 -8.17 -1.71
N SER A 142 -3.31 -7.25 -1.36
CA SER A 142 -3.17 -5.83 -1.65
C SER A 142 -3.12 -5.01 -0.37
N TRP A 143 -2.06 -4.23 -0.20
CA TRP A 143 -2.00 -3.15 0.76
C TRP A 143 -2.62 -1.90 0.13
N LEU A 144 -3.59 -1.30 0.82
CA LEU A 144 -4.30 -0.10 0.35
C LEU A 144 -4.20 1.00 1.40
N MET A 145 -3.93 2.23 0.96
CA MET A 145 -3.84 3.42 1.80
C MET A 145 -4.91 4.43 1.45
N TYR A 146 -5.76 4.76 2.42
CA TYR A 146 -6.83 5.74 2.33
C TYR A 146 -6.44 7.02 3.06
N THR A 147 -6.85 8.17 2.54
CA THR A 147 -6.76 9.42 3.29
C THR A 147 -7.94 9.51 4.27
N ASN A 148 -7.68 9.78 5.54
CA ASN A 148 -8.75 9.88 6.54
C ASN A 148 -9.73 11.02 6.19
N PRO A 149 -11.04 10.81 6.39
CA PRO A 149 -12.06 11.80 6.03
C PRO A 149 -11.84 13.10 6.80
N LYS A 150 -11.85 14.23 6.07
CA LYS A 150 -11.67 15.58 6.64
C LYS A 150 -10.37 15.73 7.47
N ARG A 151 -9.36 14.88 7.24
CA ARG A 151 -8.08 14.85 7.98
C ARG A 151 -8.26 14.70 9.50
N LYS A 152 -9.28 13.95 9.92
CA LYS A 152 -9.55 13.69 11.34
C LYS A 152 -9.03 12.32 11.75
N GLU A 153 -8.73 12.19 13.04
CA GLU A 153 -8.46 10.88 13.62
C GLU A 153 -9.73 10.01 13.57
N ILE A 154 -9.51 8.72 13.30
CA ILE A 154 -10.53 7.69 13.27
C ILE A 154 -10.27 6.80 14.49
N SER A 155 -11.24 6.74 15.40
CA SER A 155 -11.19 5.84 16.55
C SER A 155 -11.87 4.50 16.29
N GLU A 156 -12.74 4.43 15.28
CA GLU A 156 -13.58 3.28 14.97
C GLU A 156 -13.82 3.19 13.46
N LEU A 157 -13.84 1.96 12.93
CA LEU A 157 -14.30 1.64 11.59
C LEU A 157 -15.35 0.54 11.70
N LYS A 158 -16.39 0.58 10.87
CA LYS A 158 -17.27 -0.56 10.64
C LYS A 158 -16.48 -1.59 9.86
N LEU A 159 -16.14 -2.71 10.50
CA LEU A 159 -15.37 -3.81 9.91
C LEU A 159 -16.28 -5.02 9.71
N PRO A 160 -15.99 -5.89 8.72
CA PRO A 160 -16.61 -7.22 8.69
C PRO A 160 -16.18 -8.03 9.92
N THR A 161 -16.87 -9.13 10.20
CA THR A 161 -16.34 -10.14 11.12
C THR A 161 -15.01 -10.68 10.56
N GLU A 162 -14.06 -11.00 11.45
CA GLU A 162 -12.76 -11.55 11.03
C GLU A 162 -12.94 -12.82 10.17
N GLY A 163 -12.26 -12.87 9.02
CA GLY A 163 -12.31 -14.00 8.08
C GLY A 163 -13.57 -14.08 7.22
N GLU A 164 -14.54 -13.18 7.37
CA GLU A 164 -15.70 -13.10 6.50
C GLU A 164 -15.43 -12.31 5.21
N ALA A 165 -16.32 -12.45 4.24
CA ALA A 165 -16.27 -11.74 2.99
C ALA A 165 -16.24 -10.21 3.20
N PHE A 166 -15.31 -9.55 2.52
CA PHE A 166 -15.05 -8.13 2.63
C PHE A 166 -15.42 -7.41 1.33
N ASP A 167 -16.55 -6.70 1.38
CA ASP A 167 -16.94 -5.75 0.33
C ASP A 167 -16.27 -4.41 0.59
N VAL A 168 -15.20 -4.13 -0.17
CA VAL A 168 -14.39 -2.90 -0.04
C VAL A 168 -15.24 -1.66 -0.31
N GLY A 169 -16.12 -1.70 -1.32
CA GLY A 169 -16.94 -0.55 -1.71
C GLY A 169 -17.99 -0.21 -0.66
N GLN A 170 -18.67 -1.23 -0.13
CA GLN A 170 -19.59 -1.06 0.99
C GLN A 170 -18.86 -0.53 2.22
N TRP A 171 -17.69 -1.10 2.56
CA TRP A 171 -16.87 -0.65 3.69
C TRP A 171 -16.43 0.81 3.55
N GLN A 172 -16.00 1.25 2.35
CA GLN A 172 -15.64 2.63 2.09
C GLN A 172 -16.83 3.56 2.35
N SER A 173 -17.98 3.24 1.75
CA SER A 173 -19.22 4.02 1.92
C SER A 173 -19.64 4.10 3.39
N ASP A 174 -19.58 2.97 4.10
CA ASP A 174 -19.97 2.87 5.50
C ASP A 174 -19.13 3.70 6.46
N ASN A 175 -17.87 3.92 6.10
CA ASN A 175 -16.88 4.67 6.87
C ASN A 175 -16.60 6.07 6.30
N GLY A 176 -17.26 6.46 5.21
CA GLY A 176 -17.06 7.75 4.54
C GLY A 176 -15.66 7.93 3.96
N LEU A 177 -15.01 6.83 3.57
CA LEU A 177 -13.71 6.83 2.91
C LEU A 177 -13.90 7.01 1.40
N GLU A 178 -13.02 7.79 0.78
CA GLU A 178 -12.90 7.88 -0.67
C GLU A 178 -12.14 6.65 -1.22
N ASP A 179 -11.88 6.64 -2.52
CA ASP A 179 -11.03 5.63 -3.16
C ASP A 179 -9.59 5.65 -2.59
N PRO A 180 -8.88 4.51 -2.61
CA PRO A 180 -7.55 4.42 -2.03
C PRO A 180 -6.60 5.41 -2.71
N SER A 181 -5.86 6.15 -1.90
CA SER A 181 -4.89 7.14 -2.38
C SER A 181 -3.53 6.54 -2.77
N ALA A 182 -3.22 5.33 -2.33
CA ALA A 182 -2.05 4.56 -2.78
C ALA A 182 -2.30 3.06 -2.54
N GLY A 183 -1.55 2.19 -3.20
CA GLY A 183 -1.58 0.75 -2.92
C GLY A 183 -0.44 -0.01 -3.58
N VAL A 184 -0.16 -1.19 -3.04
CA VAL A 184 0.84 -2.13 -3.58
C VAL A 184 0.37 -3.57 -3.37
N GLY A 185 0.47 -4.39 -4.41
CA GLY A 185 0.11 -5.80 -4.41
C GLY A 185 1.33 -6.70 -4.20
N MET A 186 1.12 -7.85 -3.58
CA MET A 186 2.10 -8.92 -3.41
C MET A 186 1.49 -10.29 -3.68
N VAL A 187 2.35 -11.27 -3.96
CA VAL A 187 1.98 -12.68 -4.05
C VAL A 187 2.60 -13.43 -2.87
N VAL A 188 1.84 -14.31 -2.22
CA VAL A 188 2.36 -15.13 -1.11
C VAL A 188 2.17 -16.61 -1.43
N LYS A 189 3.24 -17.39 -1.28
CA LYS A 189 3.19 -18.84 -1.44
C LYS A 189 2.68 -19.51 -0.18
N LEU A 190 1.42 -19.94 -0.20
CA LEU A 190 0.78 -20.62 0.93
C LEU A 190 0.76 -22.15 0.78
N GLY A 191 1.21 -22.68 -0.35
CA GLY A 191 1.11 -24.09 -0.69
C GLY A 191 -0.28 -24.46 -1.23
N GLY A 192 -0.30 -25.43 -2.15
CA GLY A 192 -1.55 -25.88 -2.79
C GLY A 192 -2.03 -24.94 -3.90
N THR A 193 -3.33 -24.99 -4.18
CA THR A 193 -4.02 -24.21 -5.22
C THR A 193 -5.03 -23.26 -4.57
N ALA A 194 -5.09 -22.02 -5.05
CA ALA A 194 -6.12 -21.09 -4.61
C ALA A 194 -7.50 -21.62 -4.97
N ASN A 195 -8.43 -21.56 -4.02
CA ASN A 195 -9.84 -21.87 -4.23
C ASN A 195 -10.66 -20.59 -4.10
N CYS A 196 -11.42 -20.27 -5.14
CA CYS A 196 -12.34 -19.12 -5.20
C CYS A 196 -13.81 -19.54 -5.25
N ASP A 197 -14.12 -20.82 -5.06
CA ASP A 197 -15.47 -21.41 -5.11
C ASP A 197 -16.26 -21.17 -3.82
N GLY A 198 -16.12 -19.98 -3.20
CA GLY A 198 -16.79 -19.60 -1.96
C GLY A 198 -18.29 -19.87 -1.95
#